data_AF-A0A2V6WW24-F1
#
_entry.id   AF-A0A2V6WW24-F1
#
_cell.length_a   1.000
_cell.length_b   1.000
_cell.length_c   1.000
_cell.angle_alpha   90.00
_cell.angle_beta   90.00
_cell.angle_gamma   90.00
#
_symmetry.space_group_name_H-M   'P 1'
#
loop_
_entity.id
_entity.type
_entity.pdbx_description
1 polymer ?
#
loop_
_entity_poly.entity_id
_entity_poly.type
_entity_poly.pdbx_seq_one_letter_code
_entity_poly.pdbx_strand_id
1 'polypeptide(L)' 'KTAGSDERKQKATYPALHGIEASRREARRLIEETKSRLAVFGGRSAPLCALADYVVERKS' A
#
# COMPACT_ATOMS: atom_id res chain seq x y z
N LYS A 1 10.41 -9.34 13.83
CA LYS A 1 9.57 -10.00 12.79
C LYS A 1 10.50 -10.32 11.64
N THR A 2 10.81 -11.59 11.41
CA THR A 2 11.86 -12.02 10.47
C THR A 2 11.35 -11.85 9.03
N ALA A 3 12.02 -10.99 8.26
CA ALA A 3 11.85 -10.94 6.81
C ALA A 3 12.27 -12.30 6.21
N GLY A 4 11.55 -12.79 5.19
CA GLY A 4 11.82 -14.09 4.55
C GLY A 4 10.76 -15.19 4.80
N SER A 5 9.65 -14.88 5.49
CA SER A 5 8.54 -15.86 5.61
C SER A 5 7.76 -16.04 4.30
N ASP A 6 7.81 -15.07 3.38
CA ASP A 6 7.00 -15.11 2.16
C ASP A 6 7.63 -15.94 1.04
N GLU A 7 8.97 -16.06 0.99
CA GLU A 7 9.68 -16.90 0.01
C GLU A 7 9.40 -18.39 0.18
N ARG A 8 9.18 -18.86 1.42
CA ARG A 8 8.95 -20.29 1.70
C ARG A 8 7.58 -20.82 1.26
N LYS A 9 6.63 -19.96 0.89
CA LYS A 9 5.23 -20.37 0.66
C LYS A 9 4.78 -20.45 -0.79
N GLN A 10 5.66 -20.23 -1.77
CA GLN A 10 5.28 -20.21 -3.21
C GLN A 10 3.96 -19.46 -3.47
N LYS A 11 3.68 -18.41 -2.69
CA LYS A 11 2.52 -17.56 -2.94
C LYS A 11 2.92 -16.58 -4.01
N ALA A 12 2.20 -16.58 -5.11
CA ALA A 12 2.31 -15.55 -6.13
C ALA A 12 1.82 -14.23 -5.52
N THR A 13 2.71 -13.55 -4.80
CA THR A 13 2.45 -12.22 -4.25
C THR A 13 2.61 -11.19 -5.36
N TYR A 14 1.89 -10.08 -5.27
CA TYR A 14 1.93 -9.01 -6.29
C TYR A 14 3.36 -8.59 -6.68
N PRO A 15 4.33 -8.49 -5.75
CA PRO A 15 5.74 -8.21 -6.07
C PRO A 15 6.47 -9.34 -6.81
N ALA A 16 6.11 -10.61 -6.56
CA ALA A 16 6.70 -11.75 -7.24
C ALA A 16 6.20 -11.90 -8.69
N LEU A 17 4.98 -11.43 -8.98
CA LEU A 17 4.36 -11.47 -10.31
C LEU A 17 4.69 -10.23 -11.18
N HIS A 18 4.69 -9.03 -10.59
CA HIS A 18 4.82 -7.77 -11.33
C HIS A 18 6.14 -7.03 -11.08
N GLY A 19 6.95 -7.50 -10.14
CA GLY A 19 8.15 -6.80 -9.67
C GLY A 19 7.84 -5.75 -8.61
N ILE A 20 8.87 -5.43 -7.81
CA ILE A 20 8.79 -4.49 -6.68
C ILE A 20 8.35 -3.10 -7.15
N GLU A 21 8.85 -2.64 -8.30
CA GLU A 21 8.53 -1.31 -8.82
C GLU A 21 7.08 -1.18 -9.30
N ALA A 22 6.55 -2.20 -9.99
CA ALA A 22 5.15 -2.19 -10.40
C ALA A 22 4.21 -2.25 -9.19
N SER A 23 4.57 -3.05 -8.19
CA SER A 23 3.80 -3.14 -6.94
C SER A 23 3.79 -1.82 -6.17
N ARG A 24 4.93 -1.11 -6.14
CA ARG A 24 5.00 0.24 -5.55
C ARG A 24 4.15 1.25 -6.30
N ARG A 25 4.12 1.21 -7.63
CA ARG A 25 3.26 2.08 -8.44
C ARG A 25 1.78 1.82 -8.19
N GLU A 26 1.39 0.55 -8.16
CA GLU A 26 0.00 0.17 -7.91
C GLU A 26 -0.45 0.56 -6.50
N ALA A 27 0.40 0.34 -5.50
CA ALA A 27 0.12 0.77 -4.13
C ALA A 27 -0.10 2.29 -4.02
N ARG A 28 0.72 3.10 -4.71
CA ARG A 28 0.52 4.56 -4.78
C ARG A 28 -0.79 4.92 -5.47
N ARG A 29 -1.12 4.29 -6.59
CA ARG A 29 -2.38 4.51 -7.32
C ARG A 29 -3.59 4.24 -6.42
N LEU A 30 -3.59 3.13 -5.70
CA LEU A 30 -4.68 2.74 -4.80
C LEU A 30 -4.84 3.70 -3.61
N ILE A 31 -3.72 4.25 -3.10
CA ILE A 31 -3.76 5.30 -2.05
C ILE A 31 -4.44 6.56 -2.58
N GLU A 32 -4.04 7.05 -3.75
CA GLU A 32 -4.61 8.27 -4.31
C GLU A 32 -6.10 8.10 -4.62
N GLU A 33 -6.50 6.93 -5.12
CA GLU A 33 -7.92 6.59 -5.28
C GLU A 33 -8.67 6.61 -3.93
N THR A 34 -8.08 6.03 -2.89
CA THR A 34 -8.66 6.02 -1.53
C THR A 34 -8.82 7.43 -0.98
N LYS A 35 -7.80 8.29 -1.12
CA LYS A 35 -7.87 9.69 -0.70
C LYS A 35 -8.97 10.45 -1.45
N SER A 36 -9.12 10.22 -2.75
CA SER A 36 -10.19 10.84 -3.54
C SER A 36 -11.58 10.44 -3.04
N ARG A 37 -11.77 9.16 -2.69
CA ARG A 37 -13.03 8.65 -2.13
C ARG A 37 -13.30 9.21 -0.74
N LEU A 38 -12.26 9.46 0.04
CA LEU A 38 -12.34 10.03 1.37
C LEU A 38 -12.57 11.55 1.38
N ALA A 39 -12.37 12.24 0.24
CA ALA A 39 -12.56 13.69 0.13
C ALA A 39 -13.97 14.15 0.54
N VAL A 40 -15.00 13.30 0.37
CA VAL A 40 -16.37 13.56 0.81
C VAL A 40 -16.49 13.81 2.33
N PHE A 41 -15.57 13.28 3.13
CA PHE A 41 -15.54 13.49 4.58
C PHE A 41 -14.81 14.77 4.99
N GLY A 42 -14.29 15.54 4.03
CA GLY A 42 -13.56 16.79 4.28
C GLY A 42 -12.42 16.59 5.28
N GLY A 43 -12.24 17.54 6.21
CA GLY A 43 -11.18 17.47 7.22
C GLY A 43 -11.23 16.23 8.14
N ARG A 44 -12.39 15.55 8.25
CA ARG A 44 -12.51 14.32 9.05
C ARG A 44 -11.78 13.12 8.43
N SER A 45 -11.45 13.19 7.14
CA SER A 45 -10.66 12.15 6.46
C SER A 45 -9.18 12.19 6.79
N ALA A 46 -8.67 13.26 7.41
CA ALA A 46 -7.24 13.46 7.64
C ALA A 46 -6.53 12.27 8.33
N PRO A 47 -7.10 11.63 9.38
CA PRO A 47 -6.46 10.46 10.00
C PRO A 47 -6.37 9.25 9.07
N LEU A 48 -7.38 9.05 8.20
CA LEU A 48 -7.41 7.94 7.25
C LEU A 48 -6.45 8.18 6.08
N CYS A 49 -6.33 9.42 5.61
CA CYS A 49 -5.34 9.81 4.61
C CYS A 49 -3.92 9.60 5.14
N ALA A 50 -3.63 10.03 6.38
CA ALA A 50 -2.34 9.81 7.03
C ALA A 50 -2.01 8.31 7.21
N LEU A 51 -3.01 7.49 7.54
CA LEU A 51 -2.85 6.04 7.62
C LEU A 51 -2.53 5.42 6.25
N ALA A 52 -3.20 5.88 5.19
CA ALA A 52 -2.93 5.43 3.83
C ALA A 52 -1.46 5.73 3.45
N ASP A 53 -1.00 6.96 3.67
CA ASP A 53 0.38 7.36 3.41
C ASP A 53 1.38 6.51 4.19
N TYR A 54 1.13 6.29 5.49
CA TYR A 54 1.97 5.44 6.33
C TYR A 54 2.11 4.01 5.80
N VAL A 55 1.07 3.43 5.20
CA VAL A 55 1.11 2.05 4.68
C VAL A 55 2.07 1.89 3.51
N VAL A 56 2.26 2.93 2.68
CA VAL A 56 3.20 2.90 1.53
C VAL A 56 4.57 3.44 1.86
N GLU A 57 4.68 4.37 2.81
CA GLU A 57 5.96 4.95 3.22
C GLU A 57 6.73 4.08 4.21
N ARG A 58 6.05 3.26 5.03
CA ARG A 58 6.75 2.39 5.98
C ARG A 58 7.69 1.46 5.23
N LYS A 59 8.98 1.53 5.56
CA LYS A 59 9.95 0.52 5.16
C LYS A 59 9.64 -0.75 5.95
N SER A 60 9.22 -1.80 5.26
CA SER A 60 9.18 -3.18 5.79
C SER A 60 10.59 -3.72 6.01
#